data_AF-A0A8H8RX81-F1
#
_entry.id   AF-A0A8H8RX81-F1
#
_cell.length_a   1.000
_cell.length_b   1.000
_cell.length_c   1.000
_cell.angle_alpha   90.00
_cell.angle_beta   90.00
_cell.angle_gamma   90.00
#
_symmetry.space_group_name_H-M   'P 1'
#
loop_
_entity.id
_entity.type
_entity.pdbx_description
1 polymer ?
#
loop_
_entity_poly.entity_id
_entity_poly.type
_entity_poly.pdbx_seq_one_letter_code
_entity_poly.pdbx_strand_id
1 'polypeptide(L)'
;MPKPKTLQVAAVQAAPVSFDLKLSLNKLQKLTAEAALAVAIPSPEFDVLRDTAERNKIMLSVGIIEKEGGTLYCTAVLIGKDGKLLTHHRKLIPTAAERLVWGRGAGDGLQVVDTEFGKMGGLIW
;
A
#
# COMPACT_ATOMS: atom_id res chain seq x y z
N MET A 1 -7.15 7.89 36.80
CA MET A 1 -7.44 7.89 35.35
C MET A 1 -6.25 7.30 34.61
N PRO A 2 -6.43 6.36 33.66
CA PRO A 2 -5.32 5.82 32.88
C PRO A 2 -4.69 6.93 32.04
N LYS A 3 -3.34 7.02 32.04
CA LYS A 3 -2.59 7.99 31.23
C LYS A 3 -2.95 7.83 29.75
N PRO A 4 -3.12 8.92 28.99
CA PRO A 4 -3.31 8.82 27.55
C PRO A 4 -2.06 8.16 26.93
N LYS A 5 -2.26 7.08 26.17
CA LYS A 5 -1.19 6.46 25.38
C LYS A 5 -0.85 7.40 24.23
N THR A 6 0.36 7.94 24.22
CA THR A 6 0.90 8.71 23.09
C THR A 6 1.12 7.77 21.90
N LEU A 7 0.54 8.10 20.75
CA LEU A 7 0.55 7.28 19.54
C LEU A 7 1.50 7.87 18.48
N GLN A 8 2.23 7.01 17.79
CA GLN A 8 2.98 7.37 16.58
C GLN A 8 2.43 6.54 15.42
N VAL A 9 1.58 7.16 14.60
CA VAL A 9 0.98 6.55 13.40
C VAL A 9 1.47 7.33 12.18
N ALA A 10 2.05 6.65 11.21
CA ALA A 10 2.38 7.22 9.90
C ALA A 10 1.37 6.69 8.87
N ALA A 11 0.50 7.58 8.40
CA ALA A 11 -0.44 7.30 7.32
C ALA A 11 -0.01 8.08 6.07
N VAL A 12 0.27 7.38 4.97
CA VAL A 12 0.61 7.99 3.68
C VAL A 12 -0.52 7.66 2.71
N GLN A 13 -1.35 8.66 2.40
CA GLN A 13 -2.44 8.53 1.43
C GLN A 13 -2.09 9.29 0.14
N ALA A 14 -2.10 8.59 -0.99
CA ALA A 14 -1.96 9.18 -2.31
C ALA A 14 -3.08 8.65 -3.22
N ALA A 15 -4.07 9.48 -3.53
CA ALA A 15 -5.04 9.20 -4.60
C ALA A 15 -5.52 10.52 -5.25
N PRO A 16 -5.46 10.66 -6.60
CA PRO A 16 -6.08 11.78 -7.31
C PRO A 16 -7.35 11.36 -8.07
N VAL A 17 -8.40 12.19 -8.02
CA VAL A 17 -9.60 12.14 -8.87
C VAL A 17 -9.36 12.93 -10.17
N SER A 18 -9.80 12.49 -11.35
CA SER A 18 -9.60 13.28 -12.59
C SER A 18 -10.64 13.07 -13.69
N PHE A 19 -11.04 14.17 -14.35
CA PHE A 19 -11.89 14.29 -15.55
C PHE A 19 -11.19 15.10 -16.69
N ASP A 20 -9.87 14.94 -16.91
CA ASP A 20 -9.11 15.66 -17.96
C ASP A 20 -8.18 14.71 -18.75
N LEU A 21 -8.30 14.71 -20.10
CA LEU A 21 -7.58 13.82 -21.01
C LEU A 21 -6.07 14.08 -21.08
N LYS A 22 -5.62 15.34 -21.14
CA LYS A 22 -4.19 15.68 -21.22
C LYS A 22 -3.49 15.34 -19.92
N LEU A 23 -4.12 15.64 -18.79
CA LEU A 23 -3.60 15.25 -17.47
C LEU A 23 -3.59 13.74 -17.29
N SER A 24 -4.58 13.02 -17.85
CA SER A 24 -4.61 11.55 -17.81
C SER A 24 -3.44 10.93 -18.59
N LEU A 25 -3.11 11.46 -19.77
CA LEU A 25 -1.97 10.98 -20.57
C LEU A 25 -0.62 11.27 -19.89
N ASN A 26 -0.45 12.47 -19.33
CA ASN A 26 0.76 12.80 -18.55
C ASN A 26 0.88 11.93 -17.29
N LYS A 27 -0.25 11.65 -16.63
CA LYS A 27 -0.29 10.74 -15.48
C LYS A 27 0.05 9.32 -15.89
N LEU A 28 -0.45 8.82 -17.01
CA LEU A 28 -0.10 7.50 -17.54
C LEU A 28 1.42 7.41 -17.78
N GLN A 29 2.01 8.39 -18.43
CA GLN A 29 3.45 8.43 -18.68
C GLN A 29 4.26 8.44 -17.37
N LYS A 30 3.81 9.20 -16.36
CA LYS A 30 4.41 9.24 -15.03
C LYS A 30 4.27 7.91 -14.28
N LEU A 31 3.08 7.32 -14.29
CA LEU A 31 2.81 6.02 -13.67
C LEU A 31 3.62 4.90 -14.32
N THR A 32 3.82 4.93 -15.65
CA THR A 32 4.70 3.99 -16.34
C THR A 32 6.17 4.15 -15.92
N ALA A 33 6.64 5.38 -15.70
CA ALA A 33 7.98 5.63 -15.18
C ALA A 33 8.13 5.21 -13.70
N GLU A 34 7.15 5.53 -12.85
CA GLU A 34 7.10 5.09 -11.45
C GLU A 34 6.99 3.57 -11.33
N ALA A 35 6.27 2.92 -12.24
CA ALA A 35 6.15 1.47 -12.32
C ALA A 35 7.46 0.77 -12.67
N ALA A 36 8.36 1.43 -13.42
CA ALA A 36 9.71 0.89 -13.63
C ALA A 36 10.50 0.81 -12.31
N LEU A 37 10.14 1.64 -11.33
CA LEU A 37 10.67 1.65 -9.96
C LEU A 37 9.84 0.80 -8.98
N ALA A 38 8.85 0.04 -9.48
CA ALA A 38 7.95 -0.74 -8.65
C ALA A 38 8.69 -1.84 -7.85
N VAL A 39 8.22 -2.03 -6.62
CA VAL A 39 8.81 -2.90 -5.61
C VAL A 39 8.20 -4.30 -5.73
N ALA A 40 9.03 -5.35 -5.67
CA ALA A 40 8.53 -6.71 -5.51
C ALA A 40 8.26 -6.97 -4.01
N ILE A 41 7.27 -7.80 -3.69
CA ILE A 41 7.16 -8.35 -2.34
C ILE A 41 7.42 -9.86 -2.42
N PRO A 42 8.40 -10.39 -1.68
CA PRO A 42 9.41 -9.68 -0.88
C PRO A 42 10.51 -9.00 -1.73
N SER A 43 11.16 -7.96 -1.21
CA SER A 43 12.38 -7.36 -1.80
C SER A 43 13.21 -6.56 -0.78
N PRO A 44 14.47 -6.21 -1.10
CA PRO A 44 15.29 -5.35 -0.25
C PRO A 44 14.66 -3.98 0.05
N GLU A 45 13.98 -3.36 -0.92
CA GLU A 45 13.27 -2.09 -0.73
C GLU A 45 12.09 -2.25 0.23
N PHE A 46 11.40 -3.38 0.17
CA PHE A 46 10.33 -3.70 1.12
C PHE A 46 10.88 -3.95 2.53
N ASP A 47 12.05 -4.58 2.66
CA ASP A 47 12.72 -4.80 3.94
C ASP A 47 13.11 -3.47 4.62
N VAL A 48 13.44 -2.42 3.87
CA VAL A 48 13.67 -1.08 4.43
C VAL A 48 12.43 -0.56 5.18
N LEU A 49 11.22 -0.81 4.67
CA LEU A 49 9.99 -0.43 5.36
C LEU A 49 9.80 -1.24 6.65
N ARG A 50 10.06 -2.55 6.59
CA ARG A 50 9.98 -3.45 7.75
C ARG A 50 10.96 -3.07 8.86
N ASP A 51 12.22 -2.84 8.49
CA ASP A 51 13.27 -2.42 9.41
C ASP A 51 12.96 -1.04 10.00
N THR A 52 12.37 -0.14 9.23
CA THR A 52 11.96 1.18 9.71
C THR A 52 10.83 1.08 10.74
N ALA A 53 9.83 0.23 10.50
CA ALA A 53 8.77 -0.05 11.46
C ALA A 53 9.35 -0.63 12.76
N GLU A 54 10.24 -1.62 12.66
CA GLU A 54 10.85 -2.27 13.81
C GLU A 54 11.76 -1.35 14.62
N ARG A 55 12.65 -0.60 13.96
CA ARG A 55 13.60 0.31 14.63
C ARG A 55 12.88 1.42 15.40
N ASN A 56 11.80 1.96 14.85
CA ASN A 56 11.06 3.06 15.47
C ASN A 56 9.89 2.58 16.35
N LYS A 57 9.62 1.27 16.40
CA LYS A 57 8.49 0.68 17.13
C LYS A 57 7.14 1.29 16.72
N ILE A 58 6.99 1.55 15.42
CA ILE A 58 5.79 2.12 14.82
C ILE A 58 5.10 1.09 13.92
N MET A 59 3.79 1.17 13.82
CA MET A 59 3.03 0.44 12.83
C MET A 59 2.90 1.29 11.56
N LEU A 60 3.08 0.67 10.39
CA LEU A 60 3.04 1.36 9.09
C LEU A 60 1.86 0.84 8.27
N SER A 61 0.99 1.74 7.83
CA SER A 61 -0.03 1.46 6.81
C SER A 61 0.37 2.22 5.55
N VAL A 62 0.81 1.49 4.52
CA VAL A 62 1.49 2.08 3.34
C VAL A 62 0.90 1.52 2.06
N GLY A 63 0.62 2.39 1.11
CA GLY A 63 0.34 2.00 -0.28
C GLY A 63 1.65 1.87 -1.06
N ILE A 64 1.79 0.80 -1.83
CA ILE A 64 2.92 0.57 -2.73
C ILE A 64 2.43 0.21 -4.13
N ILE A 65 3.30 0.46 -5.11
CA ILE A 65 3.19 -0.12 -6.44
C ILE A 65 3.98 -1.42 -6.41
N GLU A 66 3.26 -2.53 -6.38
CA GLU A 66 3.83 -3.88 -6.34
C GLU A 66 4.03 -4.41 -7.76
N LYS A 67 5.13 -5.11 -8.01
CA LYS A 67 5.39 -5.81 -9.28
C LYS A 67 5.55 -7.31 -9.06
N GLU A 68 4.74 -8.10 -9.77
CA GLU A 68 4.82 -9.56 -9.77
C GLU A 68 4.52 -10.11 -11.17
N GLY A 69 5.35 -11.02 -11.68
CA GLY A 69 5.09 -11.71 -12.95
C GLY A 69 4.91 -10.79 -14.17
N GLY A 70 5.53 -9.61 -14.16
CA GLY A 70 5.37 -8.59 -15.21
C GLY A 70 4.07 -7.75 -15.09
N THR A 71 3.26 -7.99 -14.06
CA THR A 71 2.06 -7.22 -13.75
C THR A 71 2.32 -6.27 -12.59
N LEU A 72 1.70 -5.09 -12.63
CA LEU A 72 1.75 -4.11 -11.56
C LEU A 72 0.46 -4.16 -10.76
N TYR A 73 0.54 -4.01 -9.45
CA TYR A 73 -0.62 -3.98 -8.57
C TYR A 73 -0.60 -2.74 -7.69
N CYS A 74 -1.77 -2.14 -7.51
CA CYS A 74 -1.98 -1.16 -6.46
C CYS A 74 -2.21 -1.93 -5.15
N THR A 75 -1.25 -1.86 -4.24
CA THR A 75 -1.20 -2.72 -3.06
C THR A 75 -1.13 -1.88 -1.80
N ALA A 76 -1.91 -2.24 -0.78
CA ALA A 76 -1.83 -1.69 0.56
C ALA A 76 -1.25 -2.76 1.49
N VAL A 77 -0.27 -2.35 2.30
CA VAL A 77 0.35 -3.22 3.30
C VAL A 77 0.20 -2.61 4.70
N LEU A 78 -0.02 -3.49 5.68
CA LEU A 78 0.11 -3.15 7.09
C LEU A 78 1.33 -3.86 7.67
N ILE A 79 2.28 -3.11 8.21
CA ILE A 79 3.49 -3.64 8.82
C ILE A 79 3.45 -3.33 10.31
N GLY A 80 3.61 -4.37 11.13
CA GLY A 80 3.65 -4.28 12.59
C GLY A 80 4.91 -3.58 13.10
N LYS A 81 4.85 -3.16 14.37
CA LYS A 81 6.00 -2.55 15.09
C LYS A 81 7.20 -3.49 15.30
N ASP A 82 7.02 -4.77 15.00
CA ASP A 82 8.04 -5.81 14.99
C ASP A 82 8.54 -6.11 13.56
N GLY A 83 8.22 -5.25 12.59
CA GLY A 83 8.63 -5.40 11.20
C GLY A 83 7.90 -6.51 10.45
N LYS A 84 6.92 -7.19 11.06
CA LYS A 84 6.15 -8.24 10.37
C LYS A 84 5.10 -7.63 9.45
N LEU A 85 4.98 -8.20 8.25
CA LEU A 85 3.86 -7.94 7.36
C LEU A 85 2.59 -8.57 7.95
N LEU A 86 1.63 -7.74 8.35
CA LEU A 86 0.37 -8.17 8.96
C LEU A 86 -0.73 -8.34 7.91
N THR A 87 -0.82 -7.42 6.95
CA THR A 87 -1.76 -7.55 5.83
C THR A 87 -1.11 -7.11 4.52
N HIS A 88 -1.50 -7.76 3.45
CA HIS A 88 -1.12 -7.45 2.07
C HIS A 88 -2.39 -7.53 1.23
N HIS A 89 -2.83 -6.39 0.70
CA HIS A 89 -4.09 -6.27 0.00
C HIS A 89 -3.89 -5.59 -1.35
N ARG A 90 -4.16 -6.30 -2.44
CA ARG A 90 -4.19 -5.75 -3.80
C ARG A 90 -5.58 -5.20 -4.11
N LYS A 91 -5.65 -4.05 -4.78
CA LYS A 91 -6.91 -3.43 -5.22
C LYS A 91 -7.69 -4.42 -6.09
N LEU A 92 -8.89 -4.80 -5.65
CA LEU A 92 -9.71 -5.83 -6.33
C LEU A 92 -10.09 -5.43 -7.77
N ILE A 93 -10.50 -4.18 -7.93
CA ILE A 93 -11.01 -3.66 -9.19
C ILE A 93 -10.36 -2.30 -9.44
N PRO A 94 -9.37 -2.21 -10.34
CA PRO A 94 -8.87 -0.93 -10.82
C PRO A 94 -9.98 -0.12 -11.49
N THR A 95 -9.99 1.18 -11.24
CA THR A 95 -11.06 2.09 -11.64
C THR A 95 -10.73 2.78 -12.96
N ALA A 96 -11.65 2.70 -13.94
CA ALA A 96 -11.53 3.37 -15.24
C ALA A 96 -10.17 3.11 -15.94
N ALA A 97 -9.39 4.16 -16.21
CA ALA A 97 -8.13 4.10 -16.92
C ALA A 97 -7.03 3.34 -16.17
N GLU A 98 -7.17 3.16 -14.85
CA GLU A 98 -6.24 2.35 -14.05
C GLU A 98 -6.13 0.90 -14.55
N ARG A 99 -7.18 0.37 -15.19
CA ARG A 99 -7.20 -1.00 -15.74
C ARG A 99 -6.18 -1.22 -16.86
N LEU A 100 -5.62 -0.15 -17.41
CA LEU A 100 -4.55 -0.23 -18.41
C LEU A 100 -3.17 -0.49 -17.78
N VAL A 101 -3.04 -0.27 -16.47
CA VAL A 101 -1.76 -0.32 -15.75
C VAL A 101 -1.79 -1.39 -14.66
N TRP A 102 -2.85 -1.41 -13.84
CA TRP A 102 -2.95 -2.31 -12.69
C TRP A 102 -3.62 -3.64 -13.05
N GLY A 103 -3.04 -4.72 -12.55
CA GLY A 103 -3.70 -6.00 -12.39
C GLY A 103 -4.79 -5.95 -11.32
N ARG A 104 -5.70 -6.93 -11.38
CA ARG A 104 -6.76 -7.09 -10.39
C ARG A 104 -6.25 -7.92 -9.22
N GLY A 105 -6.50 -7.45 -7.99
CA GLY A 105 -6.33 -8.24 -6.79
C GLY A 105 -7.41 -9.32 -6.63
N ALA A 106 -7.10 -10.34 -5.84
CA ALA A 106 -8.06 -11.33 -5.38
C ALA A 106 -8.58 -10.98 -3.97
N GLY A 107 -9.67 -11.63 -3.56
CA GLY A 107 -10.34 -11.37 -2.27
C GLY A 107 -9.60 -11.90 -1.04
N ASP A 108 -8.58 -12.73 -1.24
CA ASP A 108 -7.75 -13.33 -0.19
C ASP A 108 -6.96 -12.28 0.62
N GLY A 109 -6.62 -11.16 0.00
CA GLY A 109 -5.96 -10.02 0.67
C GLY A 109 -6.90 -9.15 1.52
N LEU A 110 -8.23 -9.35 1.48
CA LEU A 110 -9.18 -8.64 2.34
C LEU A 110 -9.20 -9.25 3.75
N GLN A 111 -8.16 -8.94 4.52
CA GLN A 111 -8.00 -9.48 5.87
C GLN A 111 -8.19 -8.40 6.93
N VAL A 112 -8.70 -8.83 8.08
CA VAL A 112 -8.75 -8.03 9.31
C VAL A 112 -7.83 -8.69 10.31
N VAL A 113 -6.92 -7.90 10.88
CA VAL A 113 -5.96 -8.38 11.87
C VAL A 113 -6.22 -7.75 13.23
N ASP A 114 -6.02 -8.54 14.28
CA ASP A 114 -6.05 -8.04 15.65
C ASP A 114 -4.75 -7.27 15.94
N THR A 115 -4.88 -6.03 16.40
CA THR A 115 -3.76 -5.18 16.79
C THR A 115 -3.98 -4.62 18.18
N GLU A 116 -2.95 -4.01 18.77
CA GLU A 116 -3.08 -3.33 20.07
C GLU A 116 -4.03 -2.11 20.03
N PHE A 117 -4.43 -1.68 18.83
CA PHE A 117 -5.37 -0.58 18.58
C PHE A 117 -6.79 -1.09 18.28
N GLY A 118 -7.00 -2.41 18.30
CA GLY A 118 -8.23 -3.06 17.86
C GLY A 118 -8.09 -3.77 16.52
N LYS A 119 -9.21 -4.15 15.93
CA LYS A 119 -9.27 -4.83 14.63
C LYS A 119 -9.01 -3.83 13.50
N MET A 120 -8.01 -4.11 12.66
CA MET A 120 -7.66 -3.25 11.53
C MET A 120 -7.73 -4.00 10.20
N GLY A 121 -8.27 -3.33 9.19
CA GLY A 121 -8.28 -3.76 7.79
C GLY A 121 -7.92 -2.60 6.89
N GLY A 122 -7.66 -2.90 5.61
CA GLY A 122 -7.31 -1.90 4.60
C GLY A 122 -8.23 -2.00 3.39
N LEU A 123 -8.52 -0.86 2.79
CA LEU A 123 -9.24 -0.76 1.52
C LEU A 123 -8.55 0.26 0.62
N ILE A 124 -8.59 0.01 -0.69
CA ILE A 124 -8.02 0.86 -1.71
C ILE A 124 -9.17 1.38 -2.58
N TRP A 125 -9.25 2.71 -2.71
CA TRP A 125 -10.24 3.39 -3.55
C TRP A 125 -9.72 3.63 -4.96
#